data_AF-A0A367M2G0-F1
#
_entry.id   AF-A0A367M2G0-F1
#
_cell.length_a   1.000
_cell.length_b   1.000
_cell.length_c   1.000
_cell.angle_alpha   90.00
_cell.angle_beta   90.00
_cell.angle_gamma   90.00
#
_symmetry.space_group_name_H-M   'P 1'
#
loop_
_entity.id
_entity.type
_entity.pdbx_description
1 polymer ?
#
loop_
_entity_poly.entity_id
_entity_poly.type
_entity_poly.pdbx_seq_one_letter_code
_entity_poly.pdbx_strand_id
1 'polypeptide(L)'
;LALHAEGRIDSEDWPRSSARFYLSLPQSDWAQWLPAGLTQEWKIVRAKAGGDFWFDWRDGKAQRLVARLLAPQLKASYAARKPVEINDLGMNLFFDREAQGWKVRVGDLAANFGEQRWGEVELLLRRDQQNNEPHWKLQADRVDLTPLVPAIEALAPLPDAAAEWVAGLKPKGILHNLNADFWPQREVPERVSYATNLEKVGISAFHEVPAVENVSGTLTGTLAGGQLDASAQDFMLHLAKVFPEPWRYREARTRMFWSLDDRAFTLGSHLMRVEGEEGRLAGDMLIRLMRDPGAEDYMDLQVGLSDGDARFTAKYLPTQLPGMNKSLANWLKTAIRSGHVEQGYFQWQGSLNRGAAAEAHVMNLYFKVRDGDLAYQPGWPALSKTVGEVFVEDSGVRVLASSGNLLNSRVSDVKVDIPLGRPGQTPHLYVDGAVDSNLKDGIKLLQDCLLY
;
A
#
# COMPACT_ATOMS: atom_id res chain seq x y z
N LEU A 1 2.39 40.82 27.85
CA LEU A 1 2.42 41.35 26.47
C LEU A 1 3.48 42.43 26.45
N ALA A 2 4.50 42.29 25.61
CA ALA A 2 5.48 43.35 25.38
C ALA A 2 5.52 43.66 23.88
N LEU A 3 5.50 44.93 23.52
CA LEU A 3 5.58 45.41 22.14
C LEU A 3 6.67 46.47 22.08
N HIS A 4 7.60 46.30 21.14
CA HIS A 4 8.61 47.30 20.80
C HIS A 4 8.57 47.53 19.29
N ALA A 5 8.55 48.79 18.88
CA ALA A 5 8.47 49.17 17.48
C ALA A 5 9.47 50.30 17.20
N GLU A 6 10.26 50.13 16.15
CA GLU A 6 11.22 51.12 15.67
C GLU A 6 10.97 51.31 14.17
N GLY A 7 10.89 52.54 13.68
CA GLY A 7 10.58 52.78 12.27
C GLY A 7 11.10 54.11 11.76
N ARG A 8 11.35 54.15 10.45
CA ARG A 8 11.68 55.34 9.68
C ARG A 8 10.53 55.58 8.70
N ILE A 9 9.80 56.66 8.92
CA ILE A 9 8.66 57.05 8.10
C ILE A 9 9.15 58.07 7.07
N ASP A 10 8.85 57.83 5.80
CA ASP A 10 8.98 58.83 4.75
C ASP A 10 7.61 59.51 4.59
N SER A 11 7.52 60.78 4.97
CA SER A 11 6.27 61.55 4.97
C SER A 11 5.81 61.94 3.57
N GLU A 12 6.69 61.93 2.58
CA GLU A 12 6.38 62.29 1.19
C GLU A 12 6.06 61.06 0.33
N ASP A 13 6.62 59.90 0.69
CA ASP A 13 6.37 58.61 0.03
C ASP A 13 6.18 57.50 1.07
N TRP A 14 5.01 57.47 1.72
CA TRP A 14 4.67 56.49 2.77
C TRP A 14 5.01 55.04 2.39
N PRO A 15 4.81 54.57 1.14
CA PRO A 15 5.31 53.27 0.68
C PRO A 15 6.78 53.00 1.01
N ARG A 16 7.70 53.97 0.90
CA ARG A 16 9.13 53.81 1.21
C ARG A 16 9.46 53.71 2.70
N SER A 17 8.47 53.86 3.57
CA SER A 17 8.66 53.72 5.01
C SER A 17 9.12 52.32 5.37
N SER A 18 9.99 52.25 6.37
CA SER A 18 10.48 50.98 6.91
C SER A 18 10.18 50.90 8.41
N ALA A 19 9.80 49.73 8.89
CA ALA A 19 9.52 49.53 10.30
C ALA A 19 9.93 48.12 10.74
N ARG A 20 10.52 48.05 11.93
CA ARG A 20 10.86 46.83 12.64
C ARG A 20 10.01 46.73 13.90
N PHE A 21 9.40 45.58 14.09
CA PHE A 21 8.55 45.32 15.24
C PHE A 21 9.04 44.07 15.96
N TYR A 22 9.00 44.14 17.28
CA TYR A 22 9.15 43.02 18.18
C TYR A 22 7.90 42.90 19.03
N LEU A 23 7.32 41.70 19.06
CA LEU A 23 6.13 41.38 19.81
C LEU A 23 6.37 40.11 20.62
N SER A 24 6.17 40.19 21.94
CA SER A 24 6.22 39.05 22.84
C SER A 24 4.83 38.81 23.43
N LEU A 25 4.24 37.68 23.03
CA LEU A 25 2.91 37.24 23.45
C LEU A 25 3.04 36.29 24.65
N PRO A 26 2.39 36.60 25.79
CA PRO A 26 2.35 35.66 26.90
C PRO A 26 1.58 34.39 26.50
N GLN A 27 1.86 33.28 27.19
CA GLN A 27 1.07 32.06 27.04
C GLN A 27 -0.34 32.30 27.58
N SER A 28 -1.29 32.49 26.68
CA SER A 28 -2.69 32.82 26.98
C SER A 28 -3.60 32.13 25.97
N ASP A 29 -4.89 31.99 26.28
CA ASP A 29 -5.85 31.32 25.40
C ASP A 29 -6.40 32.29 24.36
N TRP A 30 -5.80 32.32 23.18
CA TRP A 30 -6.10 33.32 22.16
C TRP A 30 -7.37 33.05 21.35
N ALA A 31 -8.05 31.92 21.55
CA ALA A 31 -9.17 31.50 20.72
C ALA A 31 -10.28 32.55 20.61
N GLN A 32 -10.57 33.28 21.70
CA GLN A 32 -11.63 34.29 21.75
C GLN A 32 -11.26 35.63 21.09
N TRP A 33 -9.96 35.89 20.92
CA TRP A 33 -9.46 37.14 20.34
C TRP A 33 -9.10 37.02 18.86
N LEU A 34 -9.18 35.81 18.29
CA LEU A 34 -8.92 35.58 16.88
C LEU A 34 -10.12 36.04 16.03
N PRO A 35 -9.96 37.04 15.15
CA PRO A 35 -11.01 37.48 14.26
C PRO A 35 -11.47 36.37 13.31
N ALA A 36 -12.78 36.22 13.11
CA ALA A 36 -13.34 35.21 12.21
C ALA A 36 -12.80 35.32 10.76
N GLY A 37 -12.46 36.53 10.31
CA GLY A 37 -11.86 36.74 8.99
C GLY A 37 -10.45 36.17 8.83
N LEU A 38 -9.71 35.99 9.94
CA LEU A 38 -8.37 35.38 9.93
C LEU A 38 -8.44 33.86 9.96
N THR A 39 -9.45 33.29 10.61
CA THR A 39 -9.60 31.83 10.75
C THR A 39 -10.38 31.20 9.62
N GLN A 40 -11.06 31.98 8.77
CA GLN A 40 -11.86 31.46 7.64
C GLN A 40 -12.77 30.28 8.08
N GLU A 41 -12.58 29.08 7.51
CA GLU A 41 -13.32 27.88 7.88
C GLU A 41 -12.73 27.11 9.07
N TRP A 42 -11.54 27.45 9.54
CA TRP A 42 -10.97 26.86 10.73
C TRP A 42 -11.70 27.35 11.98
N LYS A 43 -12.18 26.39 12.77
CA LYS A 43 -12.77 26.63 14.08
C LYS A 43 -11.73 26.35 15.14
N ILE A 44 -11.28 27.41 15.80
CA ILE A 44 -10.32 27.32 16.90
C ILE A 44 -11.10 27.35 18.20
N VAL A 45 -11.22 26.19 18.83
CA VAL A 45 -11.93 26.01 20.11
C VAL A 45 -11.06 26.47 21.27
N ARG A 46 -9.75 26.20 21.18
CA ARG A 46 -8.76 26.57 22.19
C ARG A 46 -7.43 26.87 21.54
N ALA A 47 -6.75 27.93 21.95
CA ALA A 47 -5.43 28.29 21.45
C ALA A 47 -4.56 28.86 22.57
N LYS A 48 -4.22 28.00 23.54
CA LYS A 48 -3.26 28.36 24.58
C LYS A 48 -1.87 28.39 23.96
N ALA A 49 -1.43 29.59 23.59
CA ALA A 49 -0.19 29.82 22.87
C ALA A 49 0.51 31.08 23.35
N GLY A 50 1.82 31.13 23.18
CA GLY A 50 2.66 32.30 23.39
C GLY A 50 3.87 32.22 22.48
N GLY A 51 4.63 33.30 22.40
CA GLY A 51 5.77 33.33 21.51
C GLY A 51 6.31 34.72 21.26
N ASP A 52 7.45 34.75 20.58
CA ASP A 52 8.16 35.96 20.21
C ASP A 52 8.17 36.11 18.69
N PHE A 53 7.91 37.32 18.22
CA PHE A 53 7.75 37.64 16.80
C PHE A 53 8.61 38.87 16.47
N TRP A 54 9.42 38.75 15.42
CA TRP A 54 10.22 39.83 14.85
C TRP A 54 9.80 40.06 13.41
N PHE A 55 9.47 41.30 13.07
CA PHE A 55 8.95 41.66 11.76
C PHE A 55 9.74 42.82 11.16
N ASP A 56 10.12 42.72 9.89
CA ASP A 56 10.70 43.80 9.08
C ASP A 56 9.75 44.10 7.91
N TRP A 57 9.29 45.35 7.85
CA TRP A 57 8.46 45.89 6.79
C TRP A 57 9.20 46.98 6.04
N ARG A 58 9.13 46.96 4.71
CA ARG A 58 9.73 47.96 3.83
C ARG A 58 9.01 47.99 2.49
N ASP A 59 8.93 49.17 1.87
CA ASP A 59 8.36 49.35 0.53
C ASP A 59 6.91 48.84 0.44
N GLY A 60 6.13 49.08 1.49
CA GLY A 60 4.75 48.60 1.61
C GLY A 60 4.59 47.07 1.67
N LYS A 61 5.68 46.32 1.95
CA LYS A 61 5.69 44.86 1.93
C LYS A 61 6.42 44.28 3.15
N ALA A 62 5.94 43.12 3.61
CA ALA A 62 6.66 42.28 4.56
C ALA A 62 7.95 41.75 3.91
N GLN A 63 9.10 42.05 4.51
CA GLN A 63 10.41 41.62 4.05
C GLN A 63 10.89 40.38 4.80
N ARG A 64 10.74 40.38 6.13
CA ARG A 64 11.17 39.27 6.98
C ARG A 64 10.22 39.11 8.16
N LEU A 65 9.94 37.86 8.52
CA LEU A 65 9.26 37.50 9.77
C LEU A 65 10.03 36.34 10.40
N VAL A 66 10.42 36.49 11.65
CA VAL A 66 10.93 35.40 12.49
C VAL A 66 9.94 35.22 13.64
N ALA A 67 9.52 33.99 13.91
CA ALA A 67 8.64 33.70 15.02
C ALA A 67 9.10 32.46 15.77
N ARG A 68 9.07 32.52 17.11
CA ARG A 68 9.20 31.36 17.98
C ARG A 68 7.86 31.14 18.66
N LEU A 69 7.17 30.07 18.30
CA LEU A 69 5.83 29.77 18.79
C LEU A 69 5.86 28.56 19.72
N LEU A 70 5.15 28.67 20.84
CA LEU A 70 4.88 27.58 21.76
C LEU A 70 3.39 27.58 22.09
N ALA A 71 2.71 26.50 21.73
CA ALA A 71 1.31 26.26 22.04
C ALA A 71 1.17 24.99 22.88
N PRO A 72 1.18 25.11 24.23
CA PRO A 72 0.93 23.98 25.12
C PRO A 72 -0.38 23.24 24.83
N GLN A 73 -1.39 23.94 24.34
CA GLN A 73 -2.67 23.34 24.01
C GLN A 73 -3.38 24.09 22.88
N LEU A 74 -3.61 23.39 21.77
CA LEU A 74 -4.37 23.86 20.63
C LEU A 74 -5.50 22.85 20.37
N LYS A 75 -6.73 23.34 20.19
CA LYS A 75 -7.87 22.52 19.79
C LYS A 75 -8.58 23.19 18.63
N ALA A 76 -8.55 22.54 17.47
CA ALA A 76 -9.08 23.12 16.24
C ALA A 76 -9.68 22.06 15.31
N SER A 77 -10.57 22.49 14.42
CA SER A 77 -11.02 21.73 13.25
C SER A 77 -11.16 22.64 12.04
N TYR A 78 -11.20 22.03 10.86
CA TYR A 78 -11.65 22.64 9.63
C TYR A 78 -13.15 22.39 9.42
N ALA A 79 -13.89 23.42 9.04
CA ALA A 79 -15.31 23.37 8.72
C ALA A 79 -16.18 22.70 9.82
N ALA A 80 -16.97 21.68 9.47
CA ALA A 80 -17.85 20.96 10.40
C ALA A 80 -17.18 19.73 11.06
N ARG A 81 -15.88 19.52 10.86
CA ARG A 81 -15.19 18.32 11.33
C ARG A 81 -14.98 18.32 12.85
N LYS A 82 -14.76 17.13 13.39
CA LYS A 82 -14.45 16.93 14.81
C LYS A 82 -13.11 17.60 15.13
N PRO A 83 -13.02 18.45 16.17
CA PRO A 83 -11.77 19.05 16.58
C PRO A 83 -10.73 18.02 17.03
N VAL A 84 -9.49 18.23 16.62
CA VAL A 84 -8.30 17.55 17.14
C VAL A 84 -7.66 18.40 18.22
N GLU A 85 -7.11 17.74 19.23
CA GLU A 85 -6.30 18.36 20.27
C GLU A 85 -4.81 18.10 19.97
N ILE A 86 -4.03 19.17 19.98
CA ILE A 86 -2.60 19.19 19.72
C ILE A 86 -1.95 19.81 20.94
N ASN A 87 -1.10 19.05 21.62
CA ASN A 87 -0.41 19.49 22.82
C ASN A 87 1.06 19.76 22.51
N ASP A 88 1.67 20.67 23.29
CA ASP A 88 3.11 20.96 23.22
C ASP A 88 3.62 21.21 21.80
N LEU A 89 2.84 21.95 21.01
CA LEU A 89 3.23 22.38 19.67
C LEU A 89 4.32 23.46 19.79
N GLY A 90 5.51 23.13 19.30
CA GLY A 90 6.63 24.06 19.18
C GLY A 90 7.03 24.23 17.72
N MET A 91 7.40 25.45 17.33
CA MET A 91 8.00 25.71 16.03
C MET A 91 8.79 27.02 15.99
N ASN A 92 9.81 27.06 15.14
CA ASN A 92 10.52 28.26 14.74
C ASN A 92 10.22 28.58 13.27
N LEU A 93 9.55 29.70 13.00
CA LEU A 93 9.18 30.12 11.65
C LEU A 93 10.11 31.23 11.16
N PHE A 94 10.58 31.10 9.93
CA PHE A 94 11.41 32.08 9.23
C PHE A 94 10.82 32.33 7.84
N PHE A 95 10.24 33.51 7.65
CA PHE A 95 9.80 33.99 6.35
C PHE A 95 10.79 35.03 5.84
N ASP A 96 11.20 34.89 4.58
CA ASP A 96 11.98 35.88 3.86
C ASP A 96 11.35 36.14 2.48
N ARG A 97 11.19 37.41 2.13
CA ARG A 97 10.85 37.82 0.76
C ARG A 97 12.08 37.71 -0.13
N GLU A 98 11.87 37.17 -1.33
CA GLU A 98 12.90 37.06 -2.35
C GLU A 98 12.52 37.89 -3.59
N ALA A 99 13.46 38.10 -4.51
CA ALA A 99 13.24 38.92 -5.71
C ALA A 99 12.05 38.43 -6.57
N GLN A 100 11.88 37.11 -6.70
CA GLN A 100 10.85 36.47 -7.51
C GLN A 100 9.78 35.74 -6.68
N GLY A 101 9.69 36.02 -5.37
CA GLY A 101 8.73 35.34 -4.51
C GLY A 101 9.05 35.41 -3.03
N TRP A 102 8.95 34.28 -2.33
CA TRP A 102 9.25 34.19 -0.91
C TRP A 102 9.57 32.76 -0.49
N LYS A 103 10.22 32.62 0.65
CA LYS A 103 10.45 31.34 1.32
C LYS A 103 9.96 31.38 2.77
N VAL A 104 9.46 30.26 3.26
CA VAL A 104 9.09 30.01 4.64
C VAL A 104 9.79 28.74 5.07
N ARG A 105 10.66 28.84 6.08
CA ARG A 105 11.22 27.69 6.79
C ARG A 105 10.53 27.56 8.13
N VAL A 106 10.08 26.36 8.46
CA VAL A 106 9.59 26.00 9.79
C VAL A 106 10.54 24.95 10.34
N GLY A 107 11.26 25.30 11.39
CA GLY A 107 12.19 24.41 12.06
C GLY A 107 11.73 24.00 13.45
N ASP A 108 12.33 22.91 13.93
CA ASP A 108 11.99 22.28 15.22
C ASP A 108 10.48 22.04 15.38
N LEU A 109 9.76 21.79 14.27
CA LEU A 109 8.32 21.61 14.30
C LEU A 109 8.01 20.28 14.97
N ALA A 110 7.35 20.35 16.11
CA ALA A 110 7.03 19.17 16.87
C ALA A 110 5.80 19.38 17.73
N ALA A 111 5.01 18.32 17.92
CA ALA A 111 3.75 18.36 18.64
C ALA A 111 3.42 17.00 19.26
N ASN A 112 2.44 16.95 20.14
CA ASN A 112 1.87 15.73 20.69
C ASN A 112 0.44 15.56 20.16
N PHE A 113 0.18 14.43 19.51
CA PHE A 113 -1.16 14.02 19.08
C PHE A 113 -1.62 12.87 19.97
N GLY A 114 -2.48 13.19 20.95
CA GLY A 114 -2.77 12.26 22.03
C GLY A 114 -1.52 11.98 22.86
N GLU A 115 -1.17 10.71 23.01
CA GLU A 115 0.04 10.25 23.74
C GLU A 115 1.28 10.15 22.84
N GLN A 116 1.13 10.36 21.52
CA GLN A 116 2.22 10.18 20.57
C GLN A 116 2.94 11.51 20.29
N ARG A 117 4.26 11.53 20.51
CA ARG A 117 5.13 12.63 20.09
C ARG A 117 5.33 12.55 18.58
N TRP A 118 5.22 13.69 17.91
CA TRP A 118 5.49 13.88 16.49
C TRP A 118 6.54 14.98 16.28
N GLY A 119 7.41 14.77 15.28
CA GLY A 119 8.57 15.60 15.01
C GLY A 119 9.83 15.16 15.76
N GLU A 120 10.91 15.94 15.74
CA GLU A 120 11.05 17.24 15.06
C GLU A 120 11.06 17.12 13.52
N VAL A 121 10.49 18.13 12.85
CA VAL A 121 10.41 18.24 11.39
C VAL A 121 10.93 19.60 10.95
N GLU A 122 11.74 19.63 9.90
CA GLU A 122 12.11 20.82 9.16
C GLU A 122 11.29 20.89 7.86
N LEU A 123 10.52 21.95 7.70
CA LEU A 123 9.74 22.24 6.51
C LEU A 123 10.30 23.47 5.79
N LEU A 124 10.38 23.41 4.46
CA LEU A 124 10.66 24.56 3.62
C LEU A 124 9.59 24.66 2.55
N LEU A 125 8.84 25.77 2.57
CA LEU A 125 7.92 26.15 1.52
C LEU A 125 8.49 27.34 0.77
N ARG A 126 8.71 27.19 -0.53
CA ARG A 126 9.13 28.27 -1.42
C ARG A 126 8.04 28.53 -2.43
N ARG A 127 7.74 29.80 -2.66
CA ARG A 127 6.96 30.24 -3.82
C ARG A 127 7.87 31.09 -4.69
N ASP A 128 7.99 30.74 -5.96
CA ASP A 128 8.70 31.51 -6.97
C ASP A 128 7.92 31.57 -8.29
N GLN A 129 8.57 32.13 -9.32
CA GLN A 129 8.12 32.06 -10.69
C GLN A 129 9.19 31.35 -11.53
N GLN A 130 8.82 30.25 -12.17
CA GLN A 130 9.70 29.50 -13.06
C GLN A 130 9.07 29.51 -14.46
N ASN A 131 9.80 30.00 -15.46
CA ASN A 131 9.29 30.18 -16.83
C ASN A 131 7.98 31.01 -16.91
N ASN A 132 7.87 32.06 -16.09
CA ASN A 132 6.65 32.88 -15.90
C ASN A 132 5.43 32.14 -15.31
N GLU A 133 5.58 30.89 -14.88
CA GLU A 133 4.54 30.14 -14.16
C GLU A 133 4.75 30.25 -12.65
N PRO A 134 3.69 30.50 -11.86
CA PRO A 134 3.77 30.42 -10.41
C PRO A 134 4.10 28.98 -10.00
N HIS A 135 5.10 28.82 -9.15
CA HIS A 135 5.59 27.53 -8.72
C HIS A 135 5.75 27.52 -7.20
N TRP A 136 5.30 26.42 -6.58
CA TRP A 136 5.41 26.20 -5.14
C TRP A 136 6.20 24.94 -4.91
N LYS A 137 7.26 25.02 -4.11
CA LYS A 137 8.06 23.87 -3.72
C LYS A 137 7.96 23.66 -2.22
N LEU A 138 7.46 22.50 -1.83
CA LEU A 138 7.44 22.01 -0.46
C LEU A 138 8.56 20.99 -0.28
N GLN A 139 9.36 21.17 0.76
CA GLN A 139 10.36 20.20 1.19
C GLN A 139 10.16 19.88 2.67
N ALA A 140 10.33 18.61 3.04
CA ALA A 140 10.39 18.16 4.42
C ALA A 140 11.52 17.15 4.58
N ASP A 141 12.26 17.24 5.68
CA ASP A 141 13.35 16.32 5.98
C ASP A 141 12.85 14.93 6.37
N ARG A 142 11.89 14.88 7.31
CA ARG A 142 11.35 13.66 7.91
C ARG A 142 9.92 13.89 8.38
N VAL A 143 8.98 13.06 7.92
CA VAL A 143 7.58 13.14 8.31
C VAL A 143 7.10 11.75 8.74
N ASP A 144 6.85 11.55 10.04
CA ASP A 144 6.15 10.37 10.54
C ASP A 144 4.64 10.51 10.26
N LEU A 145 4.09 9.59 9.47
CA LEU A 145 2.69 9.60 9.04
C LEU A 145 1.75 9.09 10.13
N THR A 146 2.27 8.28 11.06
CA THR A 146 1.47 7.51 12.02
C THR A 146 0.61 8.38 12.93
N PRO A 147 1.14 9.42 13.61
CA PRO A 147 0.33 10.28 14.48
C PRO A 147 -0.42 11.38 13.72
N LEU A 148 -0.20 11.52 12.40
CA LEU A 148 -0.74 12.63 11.60
C LEU A 148 -2.16 12.38 11.09
N VAL A 149 -2.61 11.13 10.96
CA VAL A 149 -3.92 10.81 10.38
C VAL A 149 -5.06 11.59 11.07
N PRO A 150 -5.19 11.62 12.42
CA PRO A 150 -6.25 12.39 13.07
C PRO A 150 -6.13 13.90 12.84
N ALA A 151 -4.90 14.41 12.71
CA ALA A 151 -4.66 15.82 12.44
C ALA A 151 -5.07 16.19 11.01
N ILE A 152 -4.75 15.34 10.03
CA ILE A 152 -5.14 15.52 8.63
C ILE A 152 -6.67 15.49 8.51
N GLU A 153 -7.33 14.49 9.11
CA GLU A 153 -8.79 14.39 9.13
C GLU A 153 -9.42 15.64 9.71
N ALA A 154 -8.93 16.14 10.84
CA ALA A 154 -9.53 17.27 11.52
C ALA A 154 -9.22 18.64 10.89
N LEU A 155 -8.01 18.85 10.34
CA LEU A 155 -7.48 20.19 10.01
C LEU A 155 -7.21 20.42 8.52
N ALA A 156 -6.97 19.37 7.74
CA ALA A 156 -6.57 19.54 6.35
C ALA A 156 -7.79 19.92 5.48
N PRO A 157 -7.72 20.99 4.66
CA PRO A 157 -8.78 21.42 3.77
C PRO A 157 -8.87 20.52 2.53
N LEU A 158 -9.20 19.26 2.76
CA LEU A 158 -9.31 18.20 1.74
C LEU A 158 -10.78 17.99 1.36
N PRO A 159 -11.09 17.61 0.10
CA PRO A 159 -12.42 17.10 -0.25
C PRO A 159 -12.81 15.88 0.60
N ASP A 160 -14.10 15.67 0.85
CA ASP A 160 -14.59 14.58 1.71
C ASP A 160 -14.12 13.20 1.23
N ALA A 161 -14.09 12.98 -0.09
CA ALA A 161 -13.54 11.75 -0.66
C ALA A 161 -12.06 11.55 -0.26
N ALA A 162 -11.22 12.58 -0.37
CA ALA A 162 -9.81 12.46 0.02
C ALA A 162 -9.65 12.19 1.53
N ALA A 163 -10.51 12.80 2.36
CA ALA A 163 -10.52 12.53 3.80
C ALA A 163 -10.92 11.08 4.12
N GLU A 164 -11.94 10.55 3.44
CA GLU A 164 -12.37 9.15 3.56
C GLU A 164 -11.22 8.18 3.20
N TRP A 165 -10.52 8.44 2.09
CA TRP A 165 -9.39 7.60 1.66
C TRP A 165 -8.23 7.63 2.66
N VAL A 166 -7.87 8.79 3.23
CA VAL A 166 -6.83 8.88 4.27
C VAL A 166 -7.25 8.12 5.54
N ALA A 167 -8.51 8.27 5.96
CA ALA A 167 -9.08 7.59 7.12
C ALA A 167 -9.16 6.06 6.95
N GLY A 168 -9.45 5.62 5.72
CA GLY A 168 -9.53 4.21 5.35
C GLY A 168 -8.17 3.55 5.23
N LEU A 169 -7.24 4.19 4.52
CA LEU A 169 -5.89 3.67 4.30
C LEU A 169 -5.00 3.75 5.54
N LYS A 170 -5.24 4.69 6.46
CA LYS A 170 -4.46 4.86 7.70
C LYS A 170 -2.94 4.73 7.46
N PRO A 171 -2.36 5.60 6.62
CA PRO A 171 -0.94 5.50 6.29
C PRO A 171 -0.08 5.61 7.54
N LYS A 172 0.97 4.79 7.61
CA LYS A 172 1.94 4.77 8.70
C LYS A 172 3.36 4.69 8.16
N GLY A 173 4.35 4.87 9.05
CA GLY A 173 5.76 4.89 8.70
C GLY A 173 6.28 6.31 8.45
N ILE A 174 7.49 6.40 7.91
CA ILE A 174 8.21 7.68 7.82
C ILE A 174 8.52 7.99 6.35
N LEU A 175 8.26 9.24 5.96
CA LEU A 175 8.75 9.81 4.70
C LEU A 175 10.01 10.61 4.99
N HIS A 176 11.08 10.39 4.22
CA HIS A 176 12.29 11.20 4.27
C HIS A 176 12.52 11.94 2.97
N ASN A 177 13.15 13.11 3.05
CA ASN A 177 13.51 13.93 1.90
C ASN A 177 12.30 14.18 0.97
N LEU A 178 11.15 14.47 1.56
CA LEU A 178 9.95 14.80 0.81
C LEU A 178 10.24 16.06 0.00
N ASN A 179 10.02 15.97 -1.31
CA ASN A 179 10.01 17.08 -2.23
C ASN A 179 8.68 17.01 -2.98
N ALA A 180 7.93 18.10 -2.97
CA ALA A 180 6.72 18.23 -3.76
C ALA A 180 6.68 19.59 -4.45
N ASP A 181 6.42 19.58 -5.75
CA ASP A 181 6.25 20.79 -6.54
C ASP A 181 4.78 20.92 -6.93
N PHE A 182 4.24 22.14 -6.84
CA PHE A 182 2.87 22.46 -7.18
C PHE A 182 2.80 23.60 -8.20
N TRP A 183 2.16 23.32 -9.33
CA TRP A 183 2.03 24.17 -10.51
C TRP A 183 0.56 24.51 -10.74
N PRO A 184 -0.01 25.53 -10.07
CA PRO A 184 -1.45 25.78 -10.06
C PRO A 184 -2.07 26.06 -11.43
N GLN A 185 -1.26 26.48 -12.42
CA GLN A 185 -1.73 26.80 -13.77
C GLN A 185 -1.67 25.62 -14.75
N ARG A 186 -1.05 24.50 -14.37
CA ARG A 186 -0.98 23.30 -15.23
C ARG A 186 -2.27 22.49 -15.18
N GLU A 187 -2.40 21.56 -16.11
CA GLU A 187 -3.48 20.58 -16.07
C GLU A 187 -3.35 19.66 -14.86
N VAL A 188 -4.48 19.18 -14.32
CA VAL A 188 -4.53 18.39 -13.08
C VAL A 188 -3.46 17.29 -13.01
N PRO A 189 -3.21 16.47 -14.05
CA PRO A 189 -2.22 15.40 -13.98
C PRO A 189 -0.79 15.89 -13.71
N GLU A 190 -0.45 17.11 -14.14
CA GLU A 190 0.88 17.73 -14.03
C GLU A 190 0.96 18.78 -12.91
N ARG A 191 -0.15 19.06 -12.20
CA ARG A 191 -0.19 20.08 -11.15
C ARG A 191 0.69 19.77 -9.97
N VAL A 192 0.91 18.49 -9.67
CA VAL A 192 1.74 18.06 -8.55
C VAL A 192 2.76 17.05 -9.04
N SER A 193 4.02 17.25 -8.67
CA SER A 193 5.05 16.22 -8.71
C SER A 193 5.60 15.99 -7.31
N TYR A 194 6.04 14.76 -7.03
CA TYR A 194 6.61 14.40 -5.73
C TYR A 194 7.77 13.42 -5.87
N ALA A 195 8.68 13.49 -4.91
CA ALA A 195 9.76 12.54 -4.70
C ALA A 195 10.02 12.40 -3.20
N THR A 196 10.14 11.18 -2.70
CA THR A 196 10.41 10.90 -1.28
C THR A 196 11.06 9.54 -1.10
N ASN A 197 11.81 9.37 -0.01
CA ASN A 197 12.21 8.07 0.49
C ASN A 197 11.17 7.56 1.48
N LEU A 198 10.93 6.26 1.47
CA LEU A 198 10.01 5.56 2.37
C LEU A 198 10.81 4.76 3.39
N GLU A 199 10.43 4.84 4.66
CA GLU A 199 10.90 3.97 5.72
C GLU A 199 9.71 3.29 6.40
N LYS A 200 9.65 1.96 6.26
CA LYS A 200 8.62 1.08 6.86
C LYS A 200 7.19 1.60 6.66
N VAL A 201 6.91 2.14 5.48
CA VAL A 201 5.60 2.65 5.12
C VAL A 201 4.61 1.50 4.98
N GLY A 202 3.38 1.75 5.41
CA GLY A 202 2.28 0.81 5.26
C GLY A 202 0.93 1.52 5.16
N ILE A 203 -0.04 0.79 4.62
CA ILE A 203 -1.45 1.19 4.52
C ILE A 203 -2.32 0.00 4.92
N SER A 204 -3.48 0.29 5.49
CA SER A 204 -4.55 -0.65 5.75
C SER A 204 -5.32 -0.95 4.47
N ALA A 205 -5.94 -2.13 4.40
CA ALA A 205 -6.82 -2.47 3.29
C ALA A 205 -8.04 -1.53 3.31
N PHE A 206 -8.37 -0.98 2.15
CA PHE A 206 -9.51 -0.09 2.00
C PHE A 206 -10.10 -0.23 0.58
N HIS A 207 -11.41 -0.47 0.49
CA HIS A 207 -12.08 -0.86 -0.75
C HIS A 207 -11.37 -2.00 -1.49
N GLU A 208 -10.85 -1.75 -2.70
CA GLU A 208 -10.11 -2.73 -3.52
C GLU A 208 -8.58 -2.64 -3.30
N VAL A 209 -8.11 -1.70 -2.49
CA VAL A 209 -6.67 -1.53 -2.20
C VAL A 209 -6.24 -2.53 -1.12
N PRO A 210 -5.19 -3.34 -1.36
CA PRO A 210 -4.69 -4.28 -0.37
C PRO A 210 -3.99 -3.56 0.79
N ALA A 211 -3.92 -4.22 1.94
CA ALA A 211 -3.04 -3.76 3.01
C ALA A 211 -1.59 -4.09 2.66
N VAL A 212 -0.67 -3.19 2.97
CA VAL A 212 0.78 -3.46 2.89
C VAL A 212 1.49 -2.90 4.12
N GLU A 213 2.56 -3.55 4.56
CA GLU A 213 3.40 -3.06 5.66
C GLU A 213 4.90 -3.23 5.37
N ASN A 214 5.69 -2.40 6.06
CA ASN A 214 7.15 -2.44 6.09
C ASN A 214 7.82 -2.13 4.74
N VAL A 215 7.16 -1.37 3.87
CA VAL A 215 7.71 -0.96 2.57
C VAL A 215 8.70 0.18 2.76
N SER A 216 9.94 -0.02 2.33
CA SER A 216 10.98 1.02 2.31
C SER A 216 11.52 1.20 0.88
N GLY A 217 12.01 2.38 0.53
CA GLY A 217 12.51 2.62 -0.82
C GLY A 217 12.34 4.06 -1.31
N THR A 218 12.12 4.22 -2.61
CA THR A 218 11.91 5.53 -3.25
C THR A 218 10.59 5.58 -3.99
N LEU A 219 9.83 6.65 -3.76
CA LEU A 219 8.57 6.94 -4.42
C LEU A 219 8.72 8.25 -5.20
N THR A 220 8.45 8.23 -6.49
CA THR A 220 8.49 9.43 -7.35
C THR A 220 7.31 9.44 -8.31
N GLY A 221 6.80 10.60 -8.67
CA GLY A 221 5.69 10.67 -9.62
C GLY A 221 5.01 12.03 -9.70
N THR A 222 3.84 11.99 -10.32
CA THR A 222 2.87 13.07 -10.48
C THR A 222 1.47 12.56 -10.11
N LEU A 223 0.43 13.37 -10.35
CA LEU A 223 -0.95 12.88 -10.25
C LEU A 223 -1.33 11.93 -11.38
N ALA A 224 -0.59 11.95 -12.50
CA ALA A 224 -0.81 11.09 -13.66
C ALA A 224 -0.16 9.69 -13.53
N GLY A 225 0.74 9.49 -12.57
CA GLY A 225 1.52 8.25 -12.50
C GLY A 225 2.83 8.41 -11.75
N GLY A 226 3.55 7.30 -11.58
CA GLY A 226 4.79 7.30 -10.84
C GLY A 226 5.49 5.96 -10.81
N GLN A 227 6.56 5.90 -10.03
CA GLN A 227 7.40 4.73 -9.84
C GLN A 227 7.69 4.54 -8.34
N LEU A 228 7.70 3.27 -7.95
CA LEU A 228 8.10 2.79 -6.63
C LEU A 228 9.22 1.78 -6.81
N ASP A 229 10.42 2.11 -6.33
CA ASP A 229 11.49 1.14 -6.15
C ASP A 229 11.52 0.77 -4.67
N ALA A 230 11.13 -0.46 -4.36
CA ALA A 230 10.84 -0.89 -3.00
C ALA A 230 11.63 -2.12 -2.60
N SER A 231 12.02 -2.12 -1.33
CA SER A 231 12.50 -3.27 -0.59
C SER A 231 11.83 -3.30 0.77
N ALA A 232 11.57 -4.50 1.28
CA ALA A 232 10.96 -4.68 2.58
C ALA A 232 11.60 -5.86 3.31
N GLN A 233 11.76 -5.68 4.61
CA GLN A 233 12.06 -6.73 5.59
C GLN A 233 10.78 -6.94 6.41
N ASP A 234 10.43 -8.19 6.70
CA ASP A 234 9.14 -8.58 7.30
C ASP A 234 7.94 -8.01 6.52
N PHE A 235 7.97 -8.16 5.20
CA PHE A 235 6.93 -7.66 4.30
C PHE A 235 5.59 -8.32 4.59
N MET A 236 4.53 -7.52 4.63
CA MET A 236 3.16 -8.01 4.68
C MET A 236 2.36 -7.46 3.50
N LEU A 237 1.61 -8.33 2.85
CA LEU A 237 0.59 -8.00 1.85
C LEU A 237 -0.73 -8.69 2.23
N HIS A 238 -1.84 -7.97 2.22
CA HIS A 238 -3.16 -8.56 2.44
C HIS A 238 -4.16 -8.14 1.39
N LEU A 239 -4.46 -9.07 0.49
CA LEU A 239 -5.57 -8.98 -0.46
C LEU A 239 -6.84 -9.51 0.23
N ALA A 240 -7.40 -8.71 1.16
CA ALA A 240 -8.45 -9.15 2.09
C ALA A 240 -9.73 -9.67 1.41
N LYS A 241 -9.99 -9.27 0.16
CA LYS A 241 -11.12 -9.73 -0.65
C LYS A 241 -10.89 -11.07 -1.33
N VAL A 242 -9.65 -11.56 -1.34
CA VAL A 242 -9.24 -12.78 -2.05
C VAL A 242 -8.77 -13.84 -1.05
N PHE A 243 -7.91 -13.46 -0.11
CA PHE A 243 -7.30 -14.38 0.86
C PHE A 243 -7.73 -14.07 2.29
N PRO A 244 -7.96 -15.10 3.13
CA PRO A 244 -8.40 -14.91 4.51
C PRO A 244 -7.33 -14.26 5.38
N GLU A 245 -6.08 -14.68 5.23
CA GLU A 245 -4.96 -14.27 6.08
C GLU A 245 -3.96 -13.39 5.30
N PRO A 246 -3.24 -12.49 5.99
CA PRO A 246 -2.18 -11.71 5.38
C PRO A 246 -1.01 -12.61 4.95
N TRP A 247 -0.44 -12.31 3.78
CA TRP A 247 0.79 -12.92 3.31
C TRP A 247 1.98 -12.21 3.95
N ARG A 248 2.79 -12.99 4.66
CA ARG A 248 4.04 -12.51 5.27
C ARG A 248 5.24 -13.14 4.58
N TYR A 249 6.25 -12.33 4.33
CA TYR A 249 7.51 -12.71 3.72
C TYR A 249 8.66 -12.09 4.53
N ARG A 250 9.80 -12.79 4.60
CA ARG A 250 11.00 -12.25 5.25
C ARG A 250 11.56 -11.09 4.45
N GLU A 251 11.66 -11.25 3.13
CA GLU A 251 12.14 -10.22 2.23
C GLU A 251 11.19 -10.02 1.05
N ALA A 252 11.10 -8.78 0.57
CA ALA A 252 10.47 -8.44 -0.70
C ALA A 252 11.26 -7.36 -1.44
N ARG A 253 11.30 -7.44 -2.77
CA ARG A 253 11.87 -6.42 -3.65
C ARG A 253 11.00 -6.29 -4.90
N THR A 254 10.75 -5.05 -5.32
CA THR A 254 9.95 -4.80 -6.52
C THR A 254 10.26 -3.43 -7.11
N ARG A 255 10.15 -3.32 -8.43
CA ARG A 255 10.03 -2.03 -9.10
C ARG A 255 8.66 -1.93 -9.74
N MET A 256 7.81 -1.09 -9.18
CA MET A 256 6.45 -0.87 -9.65
C MET A 256 6.33 0.46 -10.38
N PHE A 257 5.43 0.51 -11.34
CA PHE A 257 5.02 1.75 -11.98
C PHE A 257 3.50 1.79 -12.04
N TRP A 258 2.94 3.00 -12.07
CA TRP A 258 1.53 3.19 -12.38
C TRP A 258 1.33 4.42 -13.26
N SER A 259 0.23 4.41 -14.00
CA SER A 259 -0.25 5.54 -14.77
C SER A 259 -1.76 5.63 -14.67
N LEU A 260 -2.29 6.85 -14.65
CA LEU A 260 -3.70 7.18 -14.64
C LEU A 260 -3.94 8.19 -15.75
N ASP A 261 -4.62 7.76 -16.80
CA ASP A 261 -5.07 8.63 -17.89
C ASP A 261 -6.61 8.63 -17.98
N ASP A 262 -7.15 9.24 -19.03
CA ASP A 262 -8.60 9.33 -19.24
C ASP A 262 -9.25 8.00 -19.62
N ARG A 263 -8.46 6.97 -19.93
CA ARG A 263 -8.96 5.65 -20.33
C ARG A 263 -8.85 4.64 -19.20
N ALA A 264 -7.73 4.61 -18.48
CA ALA A 264 -7.46 3.56 -17.52
C ALA A 264 -6.48 3.98 -16.41
N PHE A 265 -6.58 3.26 -15.30
CA PHE A 265 -5.49 3.08 -14.36
C PHE A 265 -4.67 1.85 -14.77
N THR A 266 -3.36 1.99 -14.95
CA THR A 266 -2.45 0.87 -15.19
C THR A 266 -1.47 0.77 -14.04
N LEU A 267 -1.26 -0.43 -13.51
CA LEU A 267 -0.28 -0.77 -12.48
C LEU A 267 0.57 -1.92 -13.01
N GLY A 268 1.89 -1.86 -12.86
CA GLY A 268 2.72 -2.97 -13.28
C GLY A 268 4.04 -3.08 -12.55
N SER A 269 4.67 -4.25 -12.68
CA SER A 269 6.03 -4.54 -12.24
C SER A 269 6.64 -5.56 -13.17
N HIS A 270 7.84 -5.28 -13.68
CA HIS A 270 8.59 -6.23 -14.52
C HIS A 270 9.29 -7.31 -13.70
N LEU A 271 9.50 -7.06 -12.40
CA LEU A 271 10.11 -8.03 -11.51
C LEU A 271 9.73 -7.72 -10.06
N MET A 272 9.05 -8.68 -9.46
CA MET A 272 8.76 -8.80 -8.05
C MET A 272 9.49 -10.02 -7.55
N ARG A 273 10.11 -9.93 -6.36
CA ARG A 273 10.72 -11.08 -5.68
C ARG A 273 10.32 -11.06 -4.23
N VAL A 274 9.90 -12.20 -3.70
CA VAL A 274 9.62 -12.37 -2.29
C VAL A 274 10.24 -13.68 -1.79
N GLU A 275 10.67 -13.69 -0.54
CA GLU A 275 11.22 -14.87 0.11
C GLU A 275 10.53 -15.08 1.45
N GLY A 276 9.98 -16.28 1.65
CA GLY A 276 9.26 -16.66 2.86
C GLY A 276 9.68 -18.02 3.41
N GLU A 277 8.90 -18.52 4.36
CA GLU A 277 9.05 -19.89 4.88
C GLU A 277 8.62 -20.91 3.83
N GLU A 278 7.70 -20.53 2.96
CA GLU A 278 7.16 -21.35 1.89
C GLU A 278 8.08 -21.51 0.67
N GLY A 279 9.20 -20.78 0.59
CA GLY A 279 10.10 -20.76 -0.56
C GLY A 279 10.36 -19.37 -1.15
N ARG A 280 10.93 -19.35 -2.36
CA ARG A 280 11.28 -18.13 -3.11
C ARG A 280 10.33 -17.94 -4.28
N LEU A 281 9.66 -16.80 -4.35
CA LEU A 281 8.78 -16.45 -5.45
C LEU A 281 9.35 -15.28 -6.25
N ALA A 282 9.18 -15.33 -7.56
CA ALA A 282 9.51 -14.23 -8.47
C ALA A 282 8.48 -14.14 -9.57
N GLY A 283 8.17 -12.92 -10.03
CA GLY A 283 7.13 -12.75 -11.03
C GLY A 283 7.05 -11.34 -11.59
N ASP A 284 6.16 -11.17 -12.56
CA ASP A 284 5.80 -9.90 -13.16
C ASP A 284 4.29 -9.75 -13.20
N MET A 285 3.84 -8.51 -13.33
CA MET A 285 2.42 -8.18 -13.30
C MET A 285 2.13 -6.94 -14.13
N LEU A 286 0.97 -6.94 -14.77
CA LEU A 286 0.31 -5.79 -15.36
C LEU A 286 -1.19 -5.87 -15.05
N ILE A 287 -1.73 -4.85 -14.39
CA ILE A 287 -3.16 -4.67 -14.18
C ILE A 287 -3.59 -3.40 -14.90
N ARG A 288 -4.66 -3.47 -15.67
CA ARG A 288 -5.31 -2.32 -16.30
C ARG A 288 -6.78 -2.29 -15.93
N LEU A 289 -7.17 -1.25 -15.20
CA LEU A 289 -8.55 -0.99 -14.78
C LEU A 289 -9.11 0.14 -15.64
N MET A 290 -10.14 -0.15 -16.41
CA MET A 290 -10.77 0.77 -17.34
C MET A 290 -11.69 1.74 -16.58
N ARG A 291 -11.72 3.00 -17.03
CA ARG A 291 -12.69 3.97 -16.51
C ARG A 291 -14.10 3.74 -17.04
N ASP A 292 -14.21 3.22 -18.26
CA ASP A 292 -15.48 2.81 -18.86
C ASP A 292 -15.90 1.44 -18.29
N PRO A 293 -17.02 1.36 -17.54
CA PRO A 293 -17.51 0.08 -16.99
C PRO A 293 -17.90 -0.94 -18.06
N GLY A 294 -18.11 -0.52 -19.31
CA GLY A 294 -18.37 -1.39 -20.45
C GLY A 294 -17.10 -1.95 -21.09
N ALA A 295 -15.94 -1.39 -20.78
CA ALA A 295 -14.65 -1.90 -21.23
C ALA A 295 -14.12 -2.99 -20.26
N GLU A 296 -13.26 -3.84 -20.79
CA GLU A 296 -12.77 -5.00 -20.05
C GLU A 296 -11.52 -4.66 -19.23
N ASP A 297 -11.59 -4.86 -17.91
CA ASP A 297 -10.42 -4.83 -17.05
C ASP A 297 -9.52 -6.02 -17.34
N TYR A 298 -8.20 -5.82 -17.32
CA TYR A 298 -7.23 -6.82 -17.76
C TYR A 298 -6.14 -7.04 -16.70
N MET A 299 -5.72 -8.30 -16.55
CA MET A 299 -4.55 -8.67 -15.77
C MET A 299 -3.65 -9.64 -16.54
N ASP A 300 -2.36 -9.41 -16.46
CA ASP A 300 -1.30 -10.38 -16.74
C ASP A 300 -0.51 -10.54 -15.44
N LEU A 301 -0.44 -11.74 -14.91
CA LEU A 301 0.27 -12.05 -13.68
C LEU A 301 0.96 -13.39 -13.85
N GLN A 302 2.28 -13.39 -13.74
CA GLN A 302 3.11 -14.58 -13.83
C GLN A 302 3.97 -14.69 -12.60
N VAL A 303 3.91 -15.84 -11.92
CA VAL A 303 4.63 -16.07 -10.67
C VAL A 303 5.29 -17.44 -10.72
N GLY A 304 6.61 -17.48 -10.66
CA GLY A 304 7.39 -18.67 -10.41
C GLY A 304 7.64 -18.87 -8.92
N LEU A 305 7.58 -20.12 -8.47
CA LEU A 305 8.00 -20.59 -7.15
C LEU A 305 9.19 -21.52 -7.33
N SER A 306 10.18 -21.39 -6.45
CA SER A 306 11.30 -22.32 -6.37
C SER A 306 11.56 -22.71 -4.92
N ASP A 307 11.99 -23.96 -4.71
CA ASP A 307 12.37 -24.46 -3.37
C ASP A 307 11.22 -24.26 -2.37
N GLY A 308 10.03 -24.67 -2.80
CA GLY A 308 8.78 -24.43 -2.12
C GLY A 308 8.38 -25.53 -1.16
N ASP A 309 7.52 -25.20 -0.20
CA ASP A 309 6.95 -26.14 0.76
C ASP A 309 5.43 -26.23 0.61
N ALA A 310 4.96 -27.41 0.19
CA ALA A 310 3.56 -27.66 -0.11
C ALA A 310 2.65 -27.54 1.12
N ARG A 311 3.19 -27.56 2.36
CA ARG A 311 2.42 -27.31 3.59
C ARG A 311 1.78 -25.92 3.62
N PHE A 312 2.34 -24.97 2.86
CA PHE A 312 1.80 -23.62 2.75
C PHE A 312 0.67 -23.46 1.73
N THR A 313 0.20 -24.55 1.10
CA THR A 313 -0.91 -24.48 0.10
C THR A 313 -2.10 -23.67 0.61
N ALA A 314 -2.51 -23.87 1.86
CA ALA A 314 -3.66 -23.18 2.46
C ALA A 314 -3.52 -21.65 2.47
N LYS A 315 -2.30 -21.10 2.52
CA LYS A 315 -2.01 -19.65 2.48
C LYS A 315 -2.43 -19.02 1.14
N TYR A 316 -2.43 -19.81 0.08
CA TYR A 316 -2.62 -19.38 -1.30
C TYR A 316 -3.97 -19.80 -1.89
N LEU A 317 -4.90 -20.32 -1.09
CA LEU A 317 -6.25 -20.65 -1.53
C LEU A 317 -7.16 -19.41 -1.46
N PRO A 318 -7.79 -18.98 -2.57
CA PRO A 318 -8.59 -17.75 -2.62
C PRO A 318 -10.00 -17.96 -2.05
N THR A 319 -10.10 -18.39 -0.78
CA THR A 319 -11.37 -18.82 -0.17
C THR A 319 -12.36 -17.68 0.11
N GLN A 320 -11.94 -16.42 -0.06
CA GLN A 320 -12.86 -15.26 0.01
C GLN A 320 -13.57 -15.01 -1.32
N LEU A 321 -13.06 -15.56 -2.43
CA LEU A 321 -13.73 -15.45 -3.71
C LEU A 321 -14.96 -16.36 -3.73
N PRO A 322 -16.14 -15.85 -4.17
CA PRO A 322 -17.35 -16.66 -4.29
C PRO A 322 -17.20 -17.87 -5.22
N GLY A 323 -16.30 -17.79 -6.20
CA GLY A 323 -16.01 -18.88 -7.13
C GLY A 323 -15.24 -20.06 -6.53
N MET A 324 -14.61 -19.90 -5.36
CA MET A 324 -13.83 -20.98 -4.75
C MET A 324 -14.76 -21.97 -4.02
N ASN A 325 -14.83 -23.21 -4.52
CA ASN A 325 -15.61 -24.26 -3.88
C ASN A 325 -15.04 -24.61 -2.49
N LYS A 326 -15.87 -24.48 -1.44
CA LYS A 326 -15.46 -24.70 -0.05
C LYS A 326 -15.00 -26.12 0.24
N SER A 327 -15.65 -27.13 -0.35
CA SER A 327 -15.27 -28.53 -0.18
C SER A 327 -13.92 -28.83 -0.85
N LEU A 328 -13.69 -28.27 -2.04
CA LEU A 328 -12.40 -28.36 -2.72
C LEU A 328 -11.30 -27.67 -1.92
N ALA A 329 -11.55 -26.46 -1.41
CA ALA A 329 -10.59 -25.74 -0.58
C ALA A 329 -10.22 -26.53 0.68
N ASN A 330 -11.21 -27.15 1.33
CA ASN A 330 -10.99 -27.99 2.51
C ASN A 330 -10.22 -29.28 2.16
N TRP A 331 -10.50 -29.88 1.01
CA TRP A 331 -9.75 -31.03 0.52
C TRP A 331 -8.30 -30.65 0.24
N LEU A 332 -8.03 -29.58 -0.52
CA LEU A 332 -6.66 -29.12 -0.79
C LEU A 332 -5.87 -28.83 0.48
N LYS A 333 -6.53 -28.21 1.47
CA LYS A 333 -5.94 -27.90 2.77
C LYS A 333 -5.57 -29.14 3.60
N THR A 334 -6.34 -30.22 3.51
CA THR A 334 -6.17 -31.40 4.38
C THR A 334 -5.50 -32.59 3.69
N ALA A 335 -5.67 -32.71 2.37
CA ALA A 335 -5.08 -33.76 1.56
C ALA A 335 -3.58 -33.54 1.39
N ILE A 336 -3.14 -32.32 1.10
CA ILE A 336 -1.71 -32.01 0.90
C ILE A 336 -1.04 -31.86 2.27
N ARG A 337 -0.41 -32.94 2.75
CA ARG A 337 0.20 -32.98 4.09
C ARG A 337 1.61 -32.41 4.11
N SER A 338 2.41 -32.72 3.10
CA SER A 338 3.75 -32.18 2.91
C SER A 338 4.25 -32.46 1.50
N GLY A 339 5.36 -31.81 1.12
CA GLY A 339 6.02 -32.02 -0.15
C GLY A 339 6.96 -30.87 -0.46
N HIS A 340 8.05 -31.18 -1.14
CA HIS A 340 8.98 -30.16 -1.62
C HIS A 340 8.66 -29.83 -3.07
N VAL A 341 8.27 -28.59 -3.31
CA VAL A 341 7.98 -28.05 -4.64
C VAL A 341 9.30 -27.55 -5.22
N GLU A 342 9.93 -28.33 -6.09
CA GLU A 342 11.18 -27.91 -6.74
C GLU A 342 10.95 -26.66 -7.58
N GLN A 343 9.85 -26.67 -8.34
CA GLN A 343 9.43 -25.59 -9.23
C GLN A 343 7.91 -25.49 -9.19
N GLY A 344 7.40 -24.27 -9.15
CA GLY A 344 6.00 -23.96 -9.35
C GLY A 344 5.83 -22.79 -10.30
N TYR A 345 4.69 -22.71 -10.97
CA TYR A 345 4.34 -21.60 -11.84
C TYR A 345 2.85 -21.33 -11.73
N PHE A 346 2.47 -20.07 -11.63
CA PHE A 346 1.10 -19.58 -11.73
C PHE A 346 1.05 -18.52 -12.81
N GLN A 347 0.03 -18.60 -13.66
CA GLN A 347 -0.27 -17.59 -14.66
C GLN A 347 -1.76 -17.25 -14.60
N TRP A 348 -2.04 -15.96 -14.66
CA TRP A 348 -3.31 -15.42 -15.07
C TRP A 348 -3.10 -14.44 -16.20
N GLN A 349 -3.85 -14.59 -17.29
CA GLN A 349 -3.79 -13.64 -18.40
C GLN A 349 -5.18 -13.43 -18.97
N GLY A 350 -5.70 -12.20 -18.91
CA GLY A 350 -6.98 -11.82 -19.50
C GLY A 350 -7.88 -11.02 -18.57
N SER A 351 -9.19 -11.14 -18.79
CA SER A 351 -10.23 -10.37 -18.14
C SER A 351 -10.24 -10.50 -16.63
N LEU A 352 -10.50 -9.40 -15.92
CA LEU A 352 -10.86 -9.39 -14.48
C LEU A 352 -12.37 -9.21 -14.25
N ASN A 353 -13.15 -9.00 -15.31
CA ASN A 353 -14.56 -8.67 -15.18
C ASN A 353 -15.36 -9.87 -14.66
N ARG A 354 -16.24 -9.61 -13.67
CA ARG A 354 -17.16 -10.64 -13.18
C ARG A 354 -18.11 -11.06 -14.29
N GLY A 355 -18.18 -12.38 -14.54
CA GLY A 355 -19.06 -12.93 -15.56
C GLY A 355 -18.52 -12.83 -16.99
N ALA A 356 -17.24 -12.47 -17.17
CA ALA A 356 -16.55 -12.65 -18.43
C ALA A 356 -16.62 -14.11 -18.89
N ALA A 357 -16.59 -14.33 -20.20
CA ALA A 357 -16.58 -15.67 -20.77
C ALA A 357 -15.35 -16.46 -20.27
N ALA A 358 -15.46 -17.79 -20.23
CA ALA A 358 -14.34 -18.63 -19.76
C ALA A 358 -13.08 -18.41 -20.62
N GLU A 359 -13.27 -18.16 -21.91
CA GLU A 359 -12.21 -17.92 -22.90
C GLU A 359 -11.60 -16.51 -22.82
N ALA A 360 -12.18 -15.62 -22.00
CA ALA A 360 -11.68 -14.25 -21.82
C ALA A 360 -10.45 -14.17 -20.90
N HIS A 361 -10.06 -15.29 -20.30
CA HIS A 361 -8.83 -15.42 -19.53
C HIS A 361 -8.22 -16.81 -19.70
N VAL A 362 -6.94 -16.90 -19.34
CA VAL A 362 -6.20 -18.15 -19.19
C VAL A 362 -5.68 -18.23 -17.77
N MET A 363 -5.90 -19.37 -17.12
CA MET A 363 -5.32 -19.68 -15.82
C MET A 363 -4.53 -20.99 -15.88
N ASN A 364 -3.23 -20.91 -15.59
CA ASN A 364 -2.35 -22.09 -15.55
C ASN A 364 -1.65 -22.18 -14.19
N LEU A 365 -1.65 -23.38 -13.60
CA LEU A 365 -0.76 -23.74 -12.49
C LEU A 365 0.06 -24.96 -12.88
N TYR A 366 1.33 -24.92 -12.52
CA TYR A 366 2.25 -26.05 -12.64
C TYR A 366 3.02 -26.24 -11.34
N PHE A 367 3.22 -27.49 -10.92
CA PHE A 367 4.09 -27.83 -9.80
C PHE A 367 4.88 -29.09 -10.09
N LYS A 368 6.20 -29.02 -9.90
CA LYS A 368 7.09 -30.18 -9.84
C LYS A 368 7.42 -30.48 -8.39
N VAL A 369 6.96 -31.63 -7.90
CA VAL A 369 6.99 -32.00 -6.49
C VAL A 369 7.85 -33.24 -6.29
N ARG A 370 8.66 -33.24 -5.23
CA ARG A 370 9.32 -34.42 -4.68
C ARG A 370 8.95 -34.59 -3.22
N ASP A 371 9.13 -35.82 -2.72
CA ASP A 371 8.85 -36.18 -1.34
C ASP A 371 7.41 -35.83 -0.89
N GLY A 372 6.45 -35.89 -1.82
CA GLY A 372 5.05 -35.54 -1.56
C GLY A 372 4.34 -36.55 -0.65
N ASP A 373 3.56 -36.04 0.30
CA ASP A 373 2.65 -36.79 1.17
C ASP A 373 1.21 -36.28 0.97
N LEU A 374 0.34 -37.14 0.44
CA LEU A 374 -1.01 -36.83 0.01
C LEU A 374 -2.02 -37.80 0.62
N ALA A 375 -2.93 -37.28 1.44
CA ALA A 375 -4.12 -37.97 1.94
C ALA A 375 -5.33 -37.66 1.05
N TYR A 376 -5.31 -38.23 -0.15
CA TYR A 376 -6.25 -37.91 -1.23
C TYR A 376 -7.70 -38.33 -0.95
N GLN A 377 -7.94 -39.31 -0.07
CA GLN A 377 -9.29 -39.74 0.31
C GLN A 377 -9.33 -40.10 1.81
N PRO A 378 -10.31 -39.61 2.58
CA PRO A 378 -10.47 -39.99 3.99
C PRO A 378 -10.63 -41.50 4.17
N GLY A 379 -9.88 -42.06 5.12
CA GLY A 379 -9.88 -43.51 5.40
C GLY A 379 -8.97 -44.33 4.50
N TRP A 380 -8.52 -43.80 3.36
CA TRP A 380 -7.61 -44.50 2.47
C TRP A 380 -6.15 -44.33 2.93
N PRO A 381 -5.26 -45.28 2.58
CA PRO A 381 -3.82 -45.10 2.80
C PRO A 381 -3.31 -43.86 2.08
N ALA A 382 -2.53 -43.04 2.79
CA ALA A 382 -1.89 -41.87 2.19
C ALA A 382 -0.80 -42.29 1.20
N LEU A 383 -0.67 -41.51 0.13
CA LEU A 383 0.41 -41.63 -0.84
C LEU A 383 1.62 -40.85 -0.31
N SER A 384 2.79 -41.47 -0.25
CA SER A 384 4.00 -40.86 0.35
C SER A 384 5.22 -40.98 -0.55
N LYS A 385 6.23 -40.14 -0.32
CA LYS A 385 7.47 -40.09 -1.13
C LYS A 385 7.19 -39.94 -2.62
N THR A 386 6.14 -39.20 -2.95
CA THR A 386 5.71 -39.01 -4.33
C THR A 386 6.66 -38.07 -5.05
N VAL A 387 7.03 -38.44 -6.27
CA VAL A 387 7.71 -37.57 -7.23
C VAL A 387 6.79 -37.44 -8.44
N GLY A 388 6.46 -36.20 -8.79
CA GLY A 388 5.54 -35.96 -9.89
C GLY A 388 5.31 -34.49 -10.22
N GLU A 389 4.52 -34.30 -11.26
CA GLU A 389 4.18 -33.01 -11.83
C GLU A 389 2.66 -32.86 -11.84
N VAL A 390 2.18 -31.68 -11.44
CA VAL A 390 0.76 -31.31 -11.39
C VAL A 390 0.53 -30.13 -12.34
N PHE A 391 -0.47 -30.26 -13.20
CA PHE A 391 -0.92 -29.23 -14.13
C PHE A 391 -2.38 -28.92 -13.83
N VAL A 392 -2.71 -27.65 -13.65
CA VAL A 392 -4.09 -27.16 -13.53
C VAL A 392 -4.27 -26.09 -14.59
N GLU A 393 -5.21 -26.33 -15.50
CA GLU A 393 -5.52 -25.44 -16.62
C GLU A 393 -7.04 -25.25 -16.67
N ASP A 394 -7.51 -24.31 -17.47
CA ASP A 394 -8.95 -24.13 -17.72
C ASP A 394 -9.60 -25.40 -18.30
N SER A 395 -8.80 -26.27 -18.92
CA SER A 395 -9.25 -27.54 -19.49
C SER A 395 -9.41 -28.68 -18.46
N GLY A 396 -8.85 -28.54 -17.26
CA GLY A 396 -8.89 -29.55 -16.20
C GLY A 396 -7.60 -29.68 -15.41
N VAL A 397 -7.47 -30.80 -14.69
CA VAL A 397 -6.28 -31.14 -13.90
C VAL A 397 -5.61 -32.38 -14.47
N ARG A 398 -4.28 -32.35 -14.59
CA ARG A 398 -3.45 -33.51 -14.95
C ARG A 398 -2.35 -33.70 -13.91
N VAL A 399 -2.12 -34.95 -13.49
CA VAL A 399 -1.00 -35.32 -12.63
C VAL A 399 -0.20 -36.43 -13.29
N LEU A 400 1.11 -36.26 -13.32
CA LEU A 400 2.07 -37.26 -13.79
C LEU A 400 3.01 -37.60 -12.63
N ALA A 401 2.86 -38.76 -12.00
CA ALA A 401 3.74 -39.19 -10.92
C ALA A 401 4.61 -40.35 -11.36
N SER A 402 5.92 -40.12 -11.40
CA SER A 402 6.91 -41.13 -11.80
C SER A 402 7.05 -42.22 -10.73
N SER A 403 6.86 -41.86 -9.46
CA SER A 403 6.94 -42.81 -8.35
C SER A 403 6.20 -42.33 -7.11
N GLY A 404 5.70 -43.27 -6.31
CA GLY A 404 5.20 -43.03 -4.96
C GLY A 404 5.08 -44.32 -4.17
N ASN A 405 4.85 -44.20 -2.86
CA ASN A 405 4.62 -45.32 -1.96
C ASN A 405 3.19 -45.28 -1.44
N LEU A 406 2.52 -46.42 -1.49
CA LEU A 406 1.19 -46.63 -0.94
C LEU A 406 1.25 -47.86 -0.03
N LEU A 407 1.14 -47.67 1.29
CA LEU A 407 1.49 -48.71 2.28
C LEU A 407 2.93 -49.20 2.06
N ASN A 408 3.14 -50.51 1.88
CA ASN A 408 4.44 -51.10 1.53
C ASN A 408 4.57 -51.38 0.03
N SER A 409 3.67 -50.84 -0.79
CA SER A 409 3.65 -51.02 -2.24
C SER A 409 4.25 -49.80 -2.92
N ARG A 410 4.93 -50.03 -4.04
CA ARG A 410 5.46 -48.96 -4.89
C ARG A 410 4.53 -48.77 -6.08
N VAL A 411 4.17 -47.52 -6.33
CA VAL A 411 3.41 -47.13 -7.52
C VAL A 411 4.35 -46.37 -8.45
N SER A 412 4.25 -46.62 -9.76
CA SER A 412 5.04 -45.95 -10.78
C SER A 412 4.20 -45.64 -12.03
N ASP A 413 4.71 -44.70 -12.83
CA ASP A 413 4.10 -44.30 -14.11
C ASP A 413 2.61 -43.94 -13.98
N VAL A 414 2.27 -43.23 -12.89
CA VAL A 414 0.88 -42.86 -12.60
C VAL A 414 0.50 -41.64 -13.42
N LYS A 415 -0.62 -41.75 -14.11
CA LYS A 415 -1.28 -40.66 -14.81
C LYS A 415 -2.68 -40.46 -14.24
N VAL A 416 -2.97 -39.23 -13.83
CA VAL A 416 -4.29 -38.80 -13.39
C VAL A 416 -4.78 -37.71 -14.33
N ASP A 417 -6.00 -37.83 -14.84
CA ASP A 417 -6.67 -36.77 -15.60
C ASP A 417 -8.07 -36.51 -15.00
N ILE A 418 -8.37 -35.23 -14.79
CA ILE A 418 -9.66 -34.71 -14.35
C ILE A 418 -10.08 -33.64 -15.37
N PRO A 419 -10.74 -34.01 -16.47
CA PRO A 419 -11.20 -33.05 -17.47
C PRO A 419 -12.25 -32.11 -16.88
N LEU A 420 -12.31 -30.88 -17.38
CA LEU A 420 -13.37 -29.95 -17.03
C LEU A 420 -14.73 -30.55 -17.41
N GLY A 421 -15.58 -30.77 -16.41
CA GLY A 421 -16.94 -31.24 -16.61
C GLY A 421 -17.82 -30.17 -17.25
N ARG A 422 -18.81 -30.58 -18.05
CA ARG A 422 -19.87 -29.66 -18.50
C ARG A 422 -20.74 -29.24 -17.32
N PRO A 423 -21.34 -28.03 -17.33
CA PRO A 423 -22.27 -27.62 -16.29
C PRO A 423 -23.35 -28.69 -16.03
N GLY A 424 -23.47 -29.14 -14.79
CA GLY A 424 -24.43 -30.18 -14.38
C GLY A 424 -23.96 -31.62 -14.54
N GLN A 425 -22.75 -31.88 -15.04
CA GLN A 425 -22.15 -33.21 -15.05
C GLN A 425 -21.22 -33.41 -13.85
N THR A 426 -21.23 -34.64 -13.31
CA THR A 426 -20.26 -35.05 -12.30
C THR A 426 -18.88 -35.16 -12.94
N PRO A 427 -17.84 -34.49 -12.40
CA PRO A 427 -16.48 -34.66 -12.91
C PRO A 427 -16.02 -36.10 -12.66
N HIS A 428 -15.31 -36.67 -13.64
CA HIS A 428 -14.73 -38.01 -13.54
C HIS A 428 -13.22 -37.91 -13.32
N LEU A 429 -12.72 -38.72 -12.40
CA LEU A 429 -11.30 -38.91 -12.14
C LEU A 429 -10.84 -40.17 -12.89
N TYR A 430 -9.90 -40.00 -13.82
CA TYR A 430 -9.26 -41.11 -14.52
C TYR A 430 -7.88 -41.33 -13.91
N VAL A 431 -7.57 -42.57 -13.52
CA VAL A 431 -6.27 -42.96 -12.95
C VAL A 431 -5.77 -44.19 -13.69
N ASP A 432 -4.54 -44.10 -14.20
CA ASP A 432 -3.79 -45.21 -14.79
C ASP A 432 -2.40 -45.27 -14.15
N GLY A 433 -1.83 -46.46 -13.98
CA GLY A 433 -0.51 -46.60 -13.38
C GLY A 433 -0.14 -48.04 -13.02
N ALA A 434 1.14 -48.27 -12.76
CA ALA A 434 1.67 -49.56 -12.35
C ALA A 434 1.82 -49.65 -10.83
N VAL A 435 1.50 -50.81 -10.26
CA VAL A 435 1.63 -51.09 -8.83
C VAL A 435 2.47 -52.35 -8.63
N ASP A 436 3.58 -52.23 -7.94
CA ASP A 436 4.36 -53.34 -7.40
C ASP A 436 4.02 -53.52 -5.91
N SER A 437 3.34 -54.63 -5.59
CA SER A 437 2.74 -54.87 -4.29
C SER A 437 2.85 -56.32 -3.88
N ASN A 438 2.93 -56.56 -2.57
CA ASN A 438 2.64 -57.87 -2.01
C ASN A 438 1.13 -58.16 -2.03
N LEU A 439 0.74 -59.44 -1.97
CA LEU A 439 -0.66 -59.88 -2.07
C LEU A 439 -1.55 -59.27 -0.97
N LYS A 440 -1.03 -59.15 0.26
CA LYS A 440 -1.78 -58.63 1.40
C LYS A 440 -2.16 -57.17 1.20
N ASP A 441 -1.20 -56.34 0.78
CA ASP A 441 -1.42 -54.93 0.52
C ASP A 441 -2.24 -54.73 -0.76
N GLY A 442 -2.07 -55.58 -1.78
CA GLY A 442 -2.89 -55.54 -3.00
C GLY A 442 -4.37 -55.81 -2.74
N ILE A 443 -4.69 -56.83 -1.94
CA ILE A 443 -6.08 -57.11 -1.52
C ILE A 443 -6.61 -55.97 -0.66
N LYS A 444 -5.80 -55.45 0.28
CA LYS A 444 -6.19 -54.33 1.14
C LYS A 444 -6.51 -53.08 0.33
N LEU A 445 -5.70 -52.75 -0.68
CA LEU A 445 -5.96 -51.64 -1.59
C LEU A 445 -7.28 -51.83 -2.32
N LEU A 446 -7.55 -53.02 -2.87
CA LEU A 446 -8.83 -53.30 -3.51
C LEU A 446 -10.01 -53.18 -2.53
N GLN A 447 -9.89 -53.72 -1.31
CA GLN A 447 -10.97 -53.68 -0.31
C GLN A 447 -11.24 -52.26 0.21
N ASP A 448 -10.19 -51.54 0.60
CA ASP A 448 -10.30 -50.21 1.20
C ASP A 448 -10.68 -49.15 0.15
N CYS A 449 -10.29 -49.34 -1.12
CA CYS A 449 -10.49 -48.37 -2.19
C CYS A 449 -11.73 -48.62 -3.07
N LEU A 450 -12.33 -49.82 -3.07
CA LEU A 450 -13.52 -50.13 -3.89
C LEU A 450 -14.88 -49.98 -3.16
N LEU A 451 -14.88 -49.63 -1.87
CA LEU A 451 -16.10 -49.64 -1.05
C LEU A 451 -16.89 -48.32 -0.99
N TYR A 452 -16.63 -47.34 -1.86
CA TYR A 452 -17.43 -46.11 -1.96
C TYR A 452 -17.67 -45.62 -3.40
#